data_AF-A0A935YF01-F1
#
_entry.id   AF-A0A935YF01-F1
#
_cell.length_a   1.000
_cell.length_b   1.000
_cell.length_c   1.000
_cell.angle_alpha   90.00
_cell.angle_beta   90.00
_cell.angle_gamma   90.00
#
_symmetry.space_group_name_H-M   'P 1'
#
loop_
_entity.id
_entity.type
_entity.pdbx_description
1 polymer ?
#
loop_
_entity_poly.entity_id
_entity_poly.type
_entity_poly.pdbx_seq_one_letter_code
_entity_poly.pdbx_strand_id
1 'polypeptide(L)'
;MLDAAEDQRIHERMFSGGDVTDPECLLVPGIESLTFRAFARQGAWVASPTADLIPETMYGLFDVLILADRGIGHTIPKAQGQLKVYVALTDSVVAGETRTCCRMRGLVDLTEDHKETEGMSSWGLIKGLFR
;
A
#
# COMPACT_ATOMS: atom_id res chain seq x y z
N MET A 1 -5.57 -18.13 -0.03
CA MET A 1 -6.46 -16.95 -0.05
C MET A 1 -6.98 -16.78 1.37
N LEU A 2 -6.74 -15.63 1.99
CA LEU A 2 -7.29 -15.29 3.30
C LEU A 2 -8.82 -15.17 3.19
N ASP A 3 -9.56 -15.59 4.22
CA ASP A 3 -10.99 -15.29 4.26
C ASP A 3 -11.20 -13.80 4.58
N ALA A 4 -12.36 -13.26 4.20
CA ALA A 4 -12.66 -11.84 4.36
C ALA A 4 -12.65 -11.37 5.83
N ALA A 5 -12.91 -12.25 6.80
CA ALA A 5 -12.88 -11.92 8.21
C ALA A 5 -11.45 -11.81 8.73
N GLU A 6 -10.55 -12.65 8.23
CA GLU A 6 -9.13 -12.60 8.55
C GLU A 6 -8.45 -11.40 7.88
N ASP A 7 -8.80 -11.09 6.63
CA ASP A 7 -8.34 -9.88 5.93
C ASP A 7 -8.79 -8.61 6.68
N GLN A 8 -10.03 -8.58 7.18
CA GLN A 8 -10.56 -7.49 7.98
C GLN A 8 -9.83 -7.37 9.34
N ARG A 9 -9.57 -8.47 10.04
CA ARG A 9 -8.80 -8.44 11.31
C ARG A 9 -7.39 -7.94 11.09
N ILE A 10 -6.73 -8.39 10.03
CA ILE A 10 -5.40 -7.92 9.63
C ILE A 10 -5.45 -6.42 9.36
N HIS A 11 -6.44 -5.95 8.59
CA HIS A 11 -6.64 -4.53 8.32
C HIS A 11 -6.83 -3.72 9.62
N GLU A 12 -7.71 -4.17 10.52
CA GLU A 12 -7.96 -3.52 11.80
C GLU A 12 -6.69 -3.44 12.65
N ARG A 13 -5.86 -4.50 12.65
CA ARG A 13 -4.58 -4.54 13.39
C ARG A 13 -3.50 -3.68 12.75
N MET A 14 -3.47 -3.58 11.42
CA MET A 14 -2.54 -2.71 10.69
C MET A 14 -2.69 -1.23 11.07
N PHE A 15 -3.92 -0.80 11.38
CA PHE A 15 -4.25 0.60 11.59
C PHE A 15 -4.74 0.93 13.02
N SER A 16 -4.82 -0.07 13.92
CA SER A 16 -5.21 0.16 15.32
C SER A 16 -4.15 0.93 16.11
N GLY A 17 -2.88 0.82 15.71
CA GLY A 17 -1.73 1.37 16.45
C GLY A 17 -1.49 0.69 17.80
N GLY A 18 -2.26 -0.35 18.14
CA GLY A 18 -2.15 -1.08 19.40
C GLY A 18 -1.30 -2.34 19.27
N ASP A 19 -0.74 -2.78 20.39
CA ASP A 19 -0.02 -4.05 20.45
C ASP A 19 -0.98 -5.23 20.21
N VAL A 20 -0.46 -6.26 19.54
CA VAL A 20 -1.20 -7.48 19.25
C VAL A 20 -0.45 -8.70 19.76
N THR A 21 -1.15 -9.82 19.83
CA THR A 21 -0.57 -11.10 20.19
C THR A 21 -0.60 -12.00 18.96
N ASP A 22 0.54 -12.55 18.59
CA ASP A 22 0.65 -13.46 17.45
C ASP A 22 0.08 -14.87 17.79
N PRO A 23 0.00 -15.79 16.82
CA PRO A 23 -0.48 -17.16 17.07
C PRO A 23 0.35 -17.97 18.08
N GLU A 24 1.57 -17.55 18.41
CA GLU A 24 2.44 -18.18 19.41
C GLU A 24 2.31 -17.54 20.79
N CYS A 25 1.32 -16.65 20.98
CA CYS A 25 1.08 -15.90 22.21
C CYS A 25 2.18 -14.85 22.53
N LEU A 26 2.99 -14.43 21.56
CA LEU A 26 4.01 -13.40 21.75
C LEU A 26 3.44 -12.00 21.47
N LEU A 27 3.88 -11.02 22.29
CA LEU A 27 3.52 -9.62 22.10
C LEU A 27 4.26 -9.06 20.88
N VAL A 28 3.50 -8.61 19.88
CA VAL A 28 3.98 -7.88 18.71
C VAL A 28 3.55 -6.42 18.87
N PRO A 29 4.50 -5.48 19.05
CA PRO A 29 4.15 -4.08 19.20
C PRO A 29 3.42 -3.53 17.98
N GLY A 30 2.53 -2.58 18.24
CA GLY A 30 1.83 -1.85 17.19
C GLY A 30 2.80 -1.13 16.24
N ILE A 31 2.34 -0.85 15.03
CA ILE A 31 3.08 0.05 14.14
C ILE A 31 2.82 1.49 14.57
N GLU A 32 3.90 2.19 14.90
CA GLU A 32 3.87 3.62 15.20
C GLU A 32 3.84 4.47 13.93
N SER A 33 4.56 4.03 12.88
CA SER A 33 4.58 4.77 11.61
C SER A 33 4.87 3.89 10.39
N LEU A 34 4.36 4.32 9.23
CA LEU A 34 4.71 3.78 7.92
C LEU A 34 5.46 4.84 7.13
N THR A 35 6.69 4.52 6.71
CA THR A 35 7.50 5.41 5.88
C THR A 35 7.67 4.83 4.49
N PHE A 36 7.23 5.56 3.46
CA PHE A 36 7.56 5.26 2.07
C PHE A 36 8.96 5.78 1.76
N ARG A 37 9.95 4.88 1.78
CA ARG A 37 11.34 5.21 1.44
C ARG A 37 11.55 5.33 -0.07
N ALA A 38 10.78 4.57 -0.85
CA ALA A 38 10.71 4.73 -2.28
C ALA A 38 9.23 4.77 -2.72
N PHE A 39 8.93 5.70 -3.61
CA PHE A 39 7.66 5.81 -4.31
C PHE A 39 7.95 6.32 -5.72
N ALA A 40 8.41 5.42 -6.58
CA ALA A 40 8.95 5.77 -7.89
C ALA A 40 7.99 5.36 -9.00
N ARG A 41 7.50 6.34 -9.76
CA ARG A 41 6.63 6.05 -10.91
C ARG A 41 7.43 5.35 -12.01
N GLN A 42 6.99 4.18 -12.42
CA GLN A 42 7.48 3.50 -13.60
C GLN A 42 6.79 4.08 -14.84
N GLY A 43 7.54 4.88 -15.60
CA GLY A 43 7.07 5.43 -16.88
C GLY A 43 6.06 6.57 -16.75
N ALA A 44 5.22 6.71 -17.77
CA ALA A 44 4.20 7.76 -17.89
C ALA A 44 2.83 7.26 -17.39
N TRP A 45 1.91 8.21 -17.14
CA TRP A 45 0.50 7.88 -16.95
C TRP A 45 -0.09 7.30 -18.24
N VAL A 46 -0.88 6.25 -18.13
CA VAL A 46 -1.49 5.55 -19.26
C VAL A 46 -3.01 5.53 -19.07
N ALA A 47 -3.78 5.63 -20.16
CA ALA A 47 -5.22 5.44 -20.08
C ALA A 47 -5.56 4.00 -19.65
N SER A 48 -6.45 3.87 -18.68
CA SER A 48 -6.95 2.60 -18.18
C SER A 48 -7.84 1.93 -19.24
N PRO A 49 -7.54 0.70 -19.69
CA PRO A 49 -8.38 -0.01 -20.64
C PRO A 49 -9.76 -0.33 -20.06
N THR A 50 -10.76 -0.54 -20.92
CA THR A 50 -12.15 -0.81 -20.48
C THR A 50 -12.30 -2.08 -19.64
N ALA A 51 -11.37 -3.04 -19.80
CA ALA A 51 -11.35 -4.29 -19.05
C ALA A 51 -10.57 -4.20 -17.72
N ASP A 52 -10.01 -3.04 -17.38
CA ASP A 52 -9.27 -2.86 -16.14
C ASP A 52 -10.20 -2.83 -14.92
N LEU A 53 -9.63 -2.99 -13.72
CA LEU A 53 -10.38 -2.96 -12.46
C LEU A 53 -11.08 -1.62 -12.21
N ILE A 54 -10.47 -0.53 -12.67
CA ILE A 54 -11.02 0.82 -12.59
C ILE A 54 -10.92 1.45 -13.98
N PRO A 55 -11.89 1.20 -14.88
CA PRO A 55 -11.89 1.75 -16.23
C PRO A 55 -12.15 3.27 -16.22
N GLU A 56 -12.02 3.92 -17.38
CA GLU A 56 -12.28 5.37 -17.57
C GLU A 56 -11.39 6.28 -16.69
N THR A 57 -10.21 5.81 -16.33
CA THR A 57 -9.22 6.55 -15.55
C THR A 57 -7.88 6.58 -16.29
N MET A 58 -6.90 7.28 -15.74
CA MET A 58 -5.50 7.05 -16.05
C MET A 58 -4.87 6.26 -14.90
N TYR A 59 -3.90 5.40 -15.20
CA TYR A 59 -3.11 4.72 -14.17
C TYR A 59 -1.62 4.95 -14.35
N GLY A 60 -0.89 4.79 -13.25
CA GLY A 60 0.56 4.77 -13.21
C GLY A 60 1.01 3.60 -12.35
N LEU A 61 2.10 2.95 -12.75
CA LEU A 61 2.76 1.93 -11.95
C LEU A 61 3.80 2.59 -11.06
N PHE A 62 3.92 2.13 -9.81
CA PHE A 62 4.82 2.68 -8.81
C PHE A 62 5.53 1.56 -8.09
N ASP A 63 6.86 1.58 -8.10
CA ASP A 63 7.63 0.76 -7.18
C ASP A 63 7.63 1.43 -5.81
N VAL A 64 7.32 0.63 -4.80
CA VAL A 64 7.24 1.08 -3.42
C VAL A 64 8.20 0.31 -2.53
N LEU A 65 8.85 1.04 -1.63
CA LEU A 65 9.58 0.48 -0.49
C LEU A 65 9.03 1.12 0.77
N ILE A 66 8.47 0.31 1.65
CA ILE A 66 7.81 0.76 2.87
C ILE A 66 8.53 0.18 4.07
N LEU A 67 8.74 1.04 5.06
CA LEU A 67 9.29 0.70 6.36
C LEU A 67 8.18 0.83 7.39
N ALA A 68 7.96 -0.24 8.16
CA ALA A 68 7.03 -0.25 9.28
C ALA A 68 7.79 -0.05 10.59
N ASP A 69 7.68 1.13 11.20
CA ASP A 69 8.33 1.39 12.48
C ASP A 69 7.45 0.89 13.63
N ARG A 70 8.04 0.16 14.56
CA ARG A 70 7.42 -0.38 15.78
C ARG A 70 8.00 0.26 17.05
N GLY A 71 8.79 1.32 16.90
CA GLY A 71 9.43 2.00 18.01
C GLY A 71 10.78 1.41 18.39
N ILE A 72 11.36 1.99 19.45
CA ILE A 72 12.75 1.75 19.86
C ILE A 72 12.97 0.30 20.28
N GLY A 73 14.01 -0.33 19.74
CA GLY A 73 14.44 -1.68 20.12
C GLY A 73 13.79 -2.80 19.30
N HIS A 74 12.89 -2.46 18.36
CA HIS A 74 12.23 -3.44 17.49
C HIS A 74 12.83 -3.46 16.09
N THR A 75 12.80 -4.63 15.46
CA THR A 75 13.16 -4.77 14.05
C THR A 75 12.14 -4.03 13.20
N ILE A 76 12.61 -3.22 12.24
CA ILE A 76 11.78 -2.46 11.29
C ILE A 76 11.49 -3.37 10.09
N PRO A 77 10.25 -3.91 9.93
CA PRO A 77 9.91 -4.69 8.76
C PRO A 77 9.95 -3.82 7.51
N LYS A 78 10.39 -4.42 6.39
CA LYS A 78 10.53 -3.74 5.11
C LYS A 78 9.71 -4.49 4.07
N ALA A 79 8.88 -3.77 3.32
CA ALA A 79 8.22 -4.31 2.14
C ALA A 79 8.67 -3.62 0.89
N GLN A 80 8.92 -4.41 -0.14
CA GLN A 80 9.01 -3.93 -1.51
C GLN A 80 7.82 -4.46 -2.30
N GLY A 81 7.31 -3.64 -3.22
CA GLY A 81 6.22 -4.05 -4.08
C GLY A 81 5.96 -3.10 -5.22
N GLN A 82 4.90 -3.39 -5.97
CA GLN A 82 4.42 -2.52 -7.04
C GLN A 82 2.96 -2.17 -6.80
N LEU A 83 2.64 -0.88 -6.89
CA LEU A 83 1.28 -0.37 -6.84
C LEU A 83 0.87 0.15 -8.22
N LYS A 84 -0.36 -0.16 -8.62
CA LYS A 84 -1.04 0.50 -9.72
C LYS A 84 -2.00 1.54 -9.16
N VAL A 85 -1.69 2.81 -9.34
CA VAL A 85 -2.49 3.94 -8.83
C VAL A 85 -3.35 4.47 -9.96
N TYR A 86 -4.66 4.61 -9.72
CA TYR A 86 -5.63 5.14 -10.68
C TYR A 86 -6.04 6.56 -10.29
N VAL A 87 -6.07 7.45 -11.29
CA VAL A 87 -6.50 8.85 -11.15
C VAL A 87 -7.51 9.22 -12.23
N ALA A 88 -8.46 10.07 -11.89
CA ALA A 88 -9.31 10.75 -12.85
C ALA A 88 -8.90 12.21 -12.93
N LEU A 89 -8.93 12.78 -14.13
CA LEU A 89 -8.81 14.21 -14.32
C LEU A 89 -10.15 14.86 -13.98
N THR A 90 -10.11 15.93 -13.19
CA THR A 90 -11.29 16.70 -12.83
C THR A 90 -10.90 18.16 -12.78
N ASP A 91 -11.66 19.00 -13.48
CA ASP A 91 -11.47 20.44 -13.38
C ASP A 91 -12.00 20.96 -12.04
N SER A 92 -11.20 21.77 -11.36
CA SER A 92 -11.56 22.41 -10.10
C SER A 92 -11.16 23.88 -10.13
N VAL A 93 -11.91 24.73 -9.44
CA VAL A 93 -11.56 26.15 -9.28
C VAL A 93 -10.62 26.30 -8.09
N VAL A 94 -9.41 26.80 -8.33
CA VAL A 94 -8.41 27.09 -7.29
C VAL A 94 -8.02 28.56 -7.44
N ALA A 95 -8.25 29.35 -6.39
CA ALA A 95 -8.03 30.80 -6.40
C ALA A 95 -8.74 31.56 -7.56
N GLY A 96 -9.95 31.10 -7.94
CA GLY A 96 -10.74 31.73 -9.00
C GLY A 96 -10.39 31.29 -10.43
N GLU A 97 -9.35 30.46 -10.60
CA GLU A 97 -8.96 29.90 -11.90
C GLU A 97 -9.36 28.43 -12.01
N THR A 98 -9.86 28.02 -13.18
CA THR A 98 -10.11 26.59 -13.45
C THR A 98 -8.79 25.89 -13.72
N ARG A 99 -8.49 24.85 -12.94
CA ARG A 99 -7.29 24.01 -13.07
C ARG A 99 -7.70 22.55 -13.13
N THR A 100 -7.12 21.82 -14.08
CA THR A 100 -7.27 20.37 -14.14
C THR A 100 -6.47 19.73 -13.02
N CYS A 101 -7.18 19.01 -12.15
CA CYS A 101 -6.63 18.33 -11.00
C CYS A 101 -6.66 16.82 -11.21
N CYS A 102 -5.67 16.10 -10.67
CA CYS A 102 -5.73 14.64 -10.58
C CYS A 102 -6.42 14.24 -9.28
N ARG A 103 -7.52 13.50 -9.35
CA ARG A 103 -8.18 12.91 -8.18
C ARG A 103 -7.89 11.41 -8.15
N MET A 104 -7.34 10.91 -7.03
CA MET A 104 -7.15 9.48 -6.83
C MET A 104 -8.51 8.77 -6.83
N ARG A 105 -8.60 7.67 -7.61
CA ARG A 105 -9.80 6.83 -7.73
C ARG A 105 -9.63 5.48 -7.08
N GLY A 106 -8.40 4.99 -6.99
CA GLY A 106 -8.06 3.78 -6.29
C GLY A 106 -6.60 3.43 -6.44
N LEU A 107 -6.21 2.36 -5.75
CA LEU A 107 -4.89 1.75 -5.84
C LEU A 107 -5.07 0.24 -5.81
N VAL A 108 -4.25 -0.47 -6.58
CA VAL A 108 -4.22 -1.92 -6.63
C VAL A 108 -2.80 -2.36 -6.34
N ASP A 109 -2.66 -3.30 -5.41
CA ASP A 109 -1.41 -3.99 -5.16
C ASP A 109 -1.16 -5.03 -6.26
N LEU A 110 -0.03 -4.90 -6.96
CA LEU A 110 0.41 -5.83 -8.01
C LEU A 110 1.62 -6.67 -7.57
N THR A 111 1.90 -6.73 -6.27
CA THR A 111 3.04 -7.48 -5.77
C THR A 111 2.80 -8.99 -5.84
N GLU A 112 2.89 -9.57 -7.03
CA GLU A 112 2.95 -11.02 -7.24
C GLU A 112 4.41 -11.48 -7.22
N ASP A 113 4.75 -12.40 -6.30
CA ASP A 113 5.97 -13.22 -6.21
C ASP A 113 7.26 -12.64 -6.83
N HIS A 114 7.51 -11.35 -6.63
CA HIS A 114 8.81 -10.77 -6.92
C HIS A 114 9.79 -11.37 -5.92
N LYS A 115 10.92 -11.88 -6.44
CA LYS A 115 12.00 -12.50 -5.67
C LYS A 115 12.20 -11.73 -4.37
N GLU A 116 11.81 -12.35 -3.26
CA GLU A 116 12.11 -11.85 -1.94
C GLU A 116 13.62 -11.61 -1.88
N THR A 117 14.00 -10.35 -1.72
CA THR A 117 15.38 -10.02 -1.40
C THR A 117 15.55 -10.27 0.08
N GLU A 118 16.67 -10.84 0.50
CA GLU A 118 16.91 -11.23 1.90
C GLU A 118 16.58 -10.06 2.86
N GLY A 119 15.62 -10.27 3.77
CA GLY A 119 15.13 -9.26 4.71
C GLY A 119 14.06 -8.30 4.17
N MET A 120 13.46 -8.58 3.00
CA MET A 120 12.31 -7.84 2.44
C MET A 120 11.14 -8.77 2.13
N SER A 121 9.96 -8.39 2.58
CA SER A 121 8.71 -9.10 2.28
C SER A 121 7.94 -8.41 1.15
N SER A 122 7.05 -9.13 0.47
CA SER A 122 6.08 -8.50 -0.43
C SER A 122 5.08 -7.63 0.35
N TRP A 123 4.46 -6.64 -0.30
CA TRP A 123 3.44 -5.81 0.33
C TRP A 123 2.27 -6.63 0.90
N GLY A 124 1.83 -7.66 0.16
CA GLY A 124 0.84 -8.63 0.63
C GLY A 124 1.30 -9.43 1.86
N LEU A 125 2.59 -9.79 1.95
CA LEU A 125 3.14 -10.50 3.11
C LEU A 125 3.27 -9.61 4.35
N ILE A 126 3.50 -8.30 4.20
CA ILE A 126 3.41 -7.38 5.34
C ILE A 126 2.04 -7.44 5.98
N LYS A 127 0.94 -7.50 5.20
CA LYS A 127 -0.41 -7.72 5.76
C LYS A 127 -0.46 -9.02 6.58
N GLY A 128 0.23 -10.06 6.14
CA GLY A 128 0.36 -11.32 6.89
C GLY A 128 1.13 -11.24 8.22
N LEU A 129 2.03 -10.26 8.39
CA LEU A 129 2.78 -10.04 9.65
C LEU A 129 1.93 -9.47 10.80
N PHE A 130 0.65 -9.19 10.56
CA PHE A 130 -0.34 -8.77 11.57
C PHE A 130 -1.33 -9.88 11.92
N ARG A 131 -1.06 -11.12 11.50
CA ARG A 131 -1.77 -12.31 12.00
C ARG A 131 -1.48 -12.56 13.48
#